data_AF-A0A7V3T8S3-F1
#
_entry.id   AF-A0A7V3T8S3-F1
#
_cell.length_a   1.000
_cell.length_b   1.000
_cell.length_c   1.000
_cell.angle_alpha   90.00
_cell.angle_beta   90.00
_cell.angle_gamma   90.00
#
_symmetry.space_group_name_H-M   'P 1'
#
loop_
_entity.id
_entity.type
_entity.pdbx_description
1 polymer ?
#
loop_
_entity_poly.entity_id
_entity_poly.type
_entity_poly.pdbx_seq_one_letter_code
_entity_poly.pdbx_strand_id
1 'polypeptide(L)'
;MAPPLGLPNLSEDQVFKHLQVRLITQQHRPCWDALVCAEHDLNNAALVGEQRCEVAEYQGLWLALLGGSGPARHLRHRDAWMRWWKEPWARGCHLLASNAHLCNLGEAPWDGWIWPGATCAPGQS
;
A
#
# COMPACT_ATOMS: atom_id res chain seq x y z
N MET A 1 -7.53 -15.66 12.10
CA MET A 1 -8.05 -15.63 10.72
C MET A 1 -8.13 -14.17 10.32
N ALA A 2 -7.37 -13.75 9.29
CA ALA A 2 -7.56 -12.42 8.73
C ALA A 2 -8.99 -12.34 8.15
N PRO A 3 -9.67 -11.19 8.22
CA PRO A 3 -10.94 -11.02 7.53
C PRO A 3 -10.74 -11.40 6.05
N PRO A 4 -11.69 -12.11 5.42
CA PRO A 4 -11.66 -12.25 3.98
C PRO A 4 -11.55 -10.86 3.37
N LEU A 5 -10.75 -10.71 2.31
CA LEU A 5 -10.87 -9.55 1.44
C LEU A 5 -12.37 -9.41 1.16
N GLY A 6 -12.97 -8.26 1.48
CA GLY A 6 -14.42 -8.09 1.61
C GLY A 6 -15.21 -8.22 0.31
N LEU A 7 -14.74 -9.00 -0.65
CA LEU A 7 -15.29 -9.27 -1.97
C LEU A 7 -16.39 -10.35 -1.87
N PRO A 8 -17.66 -10.04 -2.16
CA PRO A 8 -18.76 -10.99 -1.95
C PRO A 8 -18.69 -12.17 -2.92
N ASN A 9 -18.81 -13.39 -2.39
CA ASN A 9 -19.06 -14.65 -3.12
C ASN A 9 -18.10 -14.96 -4.29
N LEU A 10 -16.91 -14.38 -4.32
CA LEU A 10 -15.88 -14.72 -5.31
C LEU A 10 -15.02 -15.85 -4.75
N SER A 11 -14.79 -16.89 -5.56
CA SER A 11 -13.75 -17.86 -5.22
C SER A 11 -12.39 -17.16 -5.20
N GLU A 12 -11.47 -17.62 -4.35
CA GLU A 12 -10.10 -17.08 -4.30
C GLU A 12 -9.46 -17.01 -5.69
N ASP A 13 -9.68 -18.03 -6.52
CA ASP A 13 -9.21 -18.07 -7.92
C ASP A 13 -9.73 -16.92 -8.78
N GLN A 14 -10.98 -16.48 -8.58
CA GLN A 14 -11.55 -15.35 -9.33
C GLN A 14 -11.01 -14.03 -8.83
N VAL A 15 -10.73 -13.93 -7.52
CA VAL A 15 -10.07 -12.77 -6.94
C VAL A 15 -8.66 -12.64 -7.51
N PHE A 16 -7.85 -13.70 -7.45
CA PHE A 16 -6.47 -13.68 -7.92
C PHE A 16 -6.31 -13.37 -9.42
N LYS A 17 -7.30 -13.69 -10.26
CA LYS A 17 -7.26 -13.36 -11.69
C LYS A 17 -7.37 -11.87 -11.99
N HIS A 18 -8.04 -11.11 -11.14
CA HIS A 18 -8.35 -9.71 -11.39
C HIS A 18 -7.76 -8.75 -10.36
N LEU A 19 -7.23 -9.28 -9.25
CA LEU A 19 -6.47 -8.51 -8.28
C LEU A 19 -5.14 -8.10 -8.89
N GLN A 20 -4.91 -6.80 -8.95
CA GLN A 20 -3.65 -6.22 -9.40
C GLN A 20 -3.06 -5.34 -8.31
N VAL A 21 -1.74 -5.42 -8.13
CA VAL A 21 -0.99 -4.43 -7.36
C VAL A 21 -0.27 -3.54 -8.35
N ARG A 22 -0.54 -2.25 -8.32
CA ARG A 22 0.06 -1.29 -9.24
C ARG A 22 0.54 -0.04 -8.54
N LEU A 23 1.52 0.61 -9.15
CA LEU A 23 1.95 1.94 -8.75
C LEU A 23 0.83 2.96 -8.97
N ILE A 24 0.70 3.88 -8.03
CA ILE A 24 -0.18 5.03 -8.20
C ILE A 24 0.51 6.05 -9.10
N THR A 25 -0.29 6.88 -9.76
CA THR A 25 0.22 8.03 -10.53
C THR A 25 0.28 9.26 -9.62
N GLN A 26 0.92 10.33 -10.08
CA GLN A 26 0.95 11.60 -9.33
C GLN A 26 -0.46 12.16 -9.07
N GLN A 27 -1.40 11.94 -9.98
CA GLN A 27 -2.81 12.36 -9.82
C GLN A 27 -3.52 11.59 -8.71
N HIS A 28 -3.16 10.33 -8.51
CA HIS A 28 -3.72 9.47 -7.47
C HIS A 28 -3.13 9.75 -6.07
N ARG A 29 -2.02 10.49 -5.98
CA ARG A 29 -1.28 10.71 -4.73
C ARG A 29 -2.10 11.42 -3.63
N PRO A 30 -2.83 12.52 -3.89
CA PRO A 30 -3.61 13.18 -2.85
C PRO A 30 -4.69 12.27 -2.26
N CYS A 31 -5.33 11.46 -3.12
CA CYS A 31 -6.33 10.47 -2.74
C CYS A 31 -5.74 9.37 -1.85
N TRP A 32 -4.59 8.84 -2.26
CA TRP A 32 -3.83 7.87 -1.49
C TRP A 32 -3.43 8.40 -0.11
N ASP A 33 -2.90 9.63 -0.04
CA ASP A 33 -2.50 10.26 1.23
C ASP A 33 -3.70 10.44 2.17
N ALA A 34 -4.83 10.92 1.64
CA ALA A 34 -6.05 11.12 2.42
C ALA A 34 -6.57 9.79 3.01
N LEU A 35 -6.59 8.73 2.22
CA LEU A 35 -7.03 7.40 2.67
C LEU A 35 -6.06 6.79 3.69
N VAL A 36 -4.74 6.91 3.49
CA VAL A 36 -3.76 6.45 4.49
C VAL A 36 -3.93 7.21 5.80
N CYS A 37 -4.14 8.52 5.76
CA CYS A 37 -4.40 9.30 6.98
C CYS A 37 -5.72 8.94 7.67
N ALA A 38 -6.73 8.47 6.93
CA ALA A 38 -8.03 8.08 7.49
C ALA A 38 -8.03 6.67 8.09
N GLU A 39 -7.40 5.72 7.41
CA GLU A 39 -7.58 4.28 7.68
C GLU A 39 -6.35 3.62 8.33
N HIS A 40 -5.16 4.21 8.24
CA HIS A 40 -3.96 3.65 8.85
C HIS A 40 -3.81 4.14 10.30
N ASP A 41 -3.47 3.26 11.24
CA ASP A 41 -3.31 3.56 12.68
C ASP A 41 -2.36 4.74 13.04
N LEU A 42 -1.55 5.20 12.08
CA LEU A 42 -0.60 6.30 12.29
C LEU A 42 -1.18 7.66 11.86
N ASN A 43 -2.34 7.67 11.20
CA ASN A 43 -3.03 8.83 10.64
C ASN A 43 -2.07 9.77 9.87
N ASN A 44 -1.09 9.20 9.18
CA ASN A 44 0.00 9.92 8.56
C ASN A 44 0.48 9.18 7.30
N ALA A 45 0.44 9.85 6.16
CA ALA A 45 0.88 9.34 4.88
C ALA A 45 2.33 9.73 4.51
N ALA A 46 3.04 10.45 5.38
CA ALA A 46 4.38 10.93 5.11
C ALA A 46 5.40 9.77 5.06
N LEU A 47 6.06 9.64 3.91
CA LEU A 47 7.15 8.69 3.68
C LEU A 47 8.49 9.43 3.57
N VAL A 48 9.59 8.82 4.03
CA VAL A 48 10.92 9.45 3.98
C VAL A 48 11.80 8.83 2.90
N GLY A 49 12.49 9.66 2.11
CA GLY A 49 13.38 9.21 1.05
C GLY A 49 12.64 8.90 -0.24
N GLU A 50 13.19 7.99 -1.06
CA GLU A 50 12.52 7.50 -2.26
C GLU A 50 11.24 6.77 -1.88
N GLN A 51 10.14 7.08 -2.57
CA GLN A 51 8.80 6.59 -2.21
C GLN A 51 8.23 5.73 -3.33
N ARG A 52 7.55 4.66 -2.91
CA ARG A 52 6.82 3.77 -3.80
C ARG A 52 5.42 3.57 -3.24
N CYS A 53 4.45 4.33 -3.74
CA CYS A 53 3.06 4.20 -3.33
C CYS A 53 2.31 3.32 -4.33
N GLU A 54 1.64 2.29 -3.82
CA GLU A 54 0.93 1.30 -4.60
C GLU A 54 -0.48 1.12 -4.05
N VAL A 55 -1.32 0.54 -4.90
CA VAL A 55 -2.67 0.13 -4.57
C VAL A 55 -2.89 -1.30 -5.00
N ALA A 56 -3.50 -2.10 -4.12
CA ALA A 56 -4.14 -3.34 -4.47
C ALA A 56 -5.55 -3.01 -4.97
N GLU A 57 -5.83 -3.36 -6.22
CA GLU A 57 -7.06 -3.01 -6.92
C GLU A 57 -7.72 -4.27 -7.47
N TYR A 58 -9.05 -4.34 -7.38
CA TYR A 58 -9.86 -5.36 -8.02
C TYR A 58 -10.93 -4.66 -8.87
N GLN A 59 -10.90 -4.84 -10.19
CA GLN A 59 -11.90 -4.27 -11.11
C GLN A 59 -12.11 -2.74 -10.93
N GLY A 60 -11.04 -1.96 -10.73
CA GLY A 60 -11.13 -0.51 -10.50
C GLY A 60 -11.38 -0.10 -9.04
N LEU A 61 -11.69 -1.04 -8.15
CA LEU A 61 -11.91 -0.80 -6.73
C LEU A 61 -10.62 -0.96 -5.93
N TRP A 62 -10.23 0.06 -5.17
CA TRP A 62 -9.08 0.01 -4.28
C TRP A 62 -9.41 -0.80 -3.02
N LEU A 63 -8.62 -1.82 -2.72
CA LEU A 63 -8.80 -2.72 -1.58
C LEU A 63 -7.77 -2.50 -0.47
N ALA A 64 -6.54 -2.13 -0.84
CA ALA A 64 -5.49 -1.85 0.12
C ALA A 64 -4.46 -0.86 -0.46
N LEU A 65 -3.81 -0.12 0.42
CA LEU A 65 -2.77 0.85 0.09
C LEU A 65 -1.44 0.35 0.65
N LEU A 66 -0.40 0.37 -0.19
CA LEU A 66 0.95 0.01 0.22
C LEU A 66 1.88 1.21 0.03
N GLY A 67 2.60 1.56 1.09
CA GLY A 67 3.58 2.64 1.09
C GLY A 67 4.97 2.07 1.34
N GLY A 68 5.80 2.07 0.31
CA GLY A 68 7.22 1.77 0.38
C GLY A 68 8.04 3.04 0.51
N SER A 69 9.08 2.99 1.35
CA SER A 69 10.11 4.02 1.42
C SER A 69 11.50 3.43 1.15
N GLY A 70 12.50 4.28 0.93
CA GLY A 70 13.89 3.86 0.95
C GLY A 70 14.28 3.17 2.28
N PRO A 71 15.47 2.55 2.34
CA PRO A 71 15.92 1.81 3.51
C PRO A 71 15.94 2.70 4.76
N ALA A 72 15.24 2.29 5.81
CA ALA A 72 15.31 2.97 7.10
C ALA A 72 16.72 2.80 7.70
N ARG A 73 17.59 3.80 7.56
CA ARG A 73 19.03 3.69 7.89
C ARG A 73 19.35 3.54 9.39
N HIS A 74 18.34 3.61 10.26
CA HIS A 74 18.53 3.69 11.71
C HIS A 74 18.04 2.45 12.48
N LEU A 75 17.59 1.39 11.81
CA LEU A 75 17.10 0.17 12.50
C LEU A 75 18.23 -0.83 12.78
N ARG A 76 19.10 -0.50 13.74
CA ARG A 76 20.27 -1.31 14.12
C ARG A 76 19.91 -2.77 14.48
N HIS A 77 18.77 -2.99 15.14
CA HIS A 77 18.31 -4.34 15.51
C HIS A 77 17.94 -5.20 14.29
N ARG A 78 17.26 -4.60 13.29
CA ARG A 78 16.92 -5.27 12.04
C ARG A 78 18.18 -5.63 11.25
N ASP A 79 19.13 -4.69 11.18
CA ASP A 79 20.38 -4.89 10.45
C ASP A 79 21.23 -6.00 11.09
N ALA A 80 21.24 -6.08 12.43
CA ALA A 80 21.87 -7.16 13.17
C ALA A 80 21.18 -8.53 12.93
N TRP A 81 19.84 -8.57 12.90
CA TRP A 81 19.07 -9.79 12.62
C TRP A 81 19.33 -10.33 11.21
N MET A 82 19.39 -9.45 10.21
CA MET A 82 19.75 -9.82 8.84
C MET A 82 21.25 -10.14 8.66
N ARG A 83 22.05 -10.03 9.74
CA ARG A 83 23.51 -10.21 9.75
C ARG A 83 24.23 -9.32 8.74
N TRP A 84 23.69 -8.15 8.45
CA TRP A 84 24.31 -7.20 7.53
C TRP A 84 25.33 -6.34 8.29
N TRP A 85 26.61 -6.66 8.08
CA TRP A 85 27.71 -5.86 8.62
C TRP A 85 27.96 -4.64 7.72
N LYS A 86 28.80 -3.69 8.16
CA LYS A 86 28.92 -2.34 7.58
C LYS A 86 29.17 -2.32 6.06
N GLU A 87 30.10 -3.11 5.53
CA GLU A 87 30.37 -3.16 4.07
C GLU A 87 29.20 -3.71 3.22
N PRO A 88 28.60 -4.87 3.53
CA PRO A 88 27.42 -5.36 2.83
C PRO A 88 26.23 -4.39 2.86
N TRP A 89 26.02 -3.71 4.00
CA TRP A 89 24.93 -2.77 4.19
C TRP A 89 25.06 -1.55 3.28
N ALA A 90 26.23 -0.90 3.25
CA ALA A 90 26.44 0.32 2.46
C ALA A 90 26.25 0.07 0.96
N ARG A 91 26.62 -1.12 0.47
CA ARG A 91 26.44 -1.50 -0.94
C ARG A 91 25.05 -2.01 -1.28
N GLY A 92 24.36 -2.66 -0.35
CA GLY A 92 23.06 -3.30 -0.63
C GLY A 92 21.84 -2.45 -0.29
N CYS A 93 21.96 -1.52 0.67
CA CYS A 93 20.76 -0.89 1.24
C CYS A 93 19.95 -0.06 0.27
N HIS A 94 20.59 0.57 -0.72
CA HIS A 94 19.89 1.33 -1.75
C HIS A 94 18.96 0.47 -2.63
N LEU A 95 19.11 -0.86 -2.59
CA LEU A 95 18.25 -1.81 -3.30
C LEU A 95 17.05 -2.29 -2.47
N LEU A 96 16.91 -1.80 -1.23
CA LEU A 96 15.89 -2.25 -0.31
C LEU A 96 14.76 -1.24 -0.21
N ALA A 97 13.54 -1.75 -0.30
CA ALA A 97 12.35 -1.03 0.12
C ALA A 97 12.04 -1.35 1.58
N SER A 98 11.69 -0.31 2.34
CA SER A 98 11.05 -0.44 3.64
C SER A 98 9.55 -0.35 3.45
N ASN A 99 8.80 -1.37 3.87
CA ASN A 99 7.35 -1.29 3.94
C ASN A 99 7.00 -0.37 5.11
N ALA A 100 6.51 0.82 4.81
CA ALA A 100 6.20 1.86 5.79
C ALA A 100 4.70 1.92 6.09
N HIS A 101 3.85 1.67 5.09
CA HIS A 101 2.41 1.57 5.27
C HIS A 101 1.84 0.30 4.62
N LEU A 102 0.95 -0.36 5.36
CA LEU A 102 0.02 -1.35 4.83
C LEU A 102 -1.35 -1.00 5.41
N CYS A 103 -2.21 -0.45 4.56
CA CYS A 103 -3.54 -0.02 4.96
C CYS A 103 -4.58 -0.89 4.25
N ASN A 104 -5.42 -1.58 5.00
CA ASN A 104 -6.57 -2.32 4.45
C ASN A 104 -7.77 -1.38 4.48
N LEU A 105 -8.42 -1.16 3.33
CA LEU A 105 -9.56 -0.24 3.23
C LEU A 105 -10.89 -0.87 3.66
N GLY A 106 -10.89 -2.13 4.12
CA GLY A 106 -12.09 -2.80 4.62
C GLY A 106 -13.16 -3.02 3.53
N GLU A 107 -14.35 -3.48 3.93
CA GLU A 107 -15.47 -3.70 3.01
C GLU A 107 -15.87 -2.38 2.32
N ALA A 108 -15.79 -2.35 0.99
CA ALA A 108 -16.49 -1.33 0.22
C ALA A 108 -17.98 -1.41 0.56
N PRO A 109 -18.71 -0.31 0.81
CA PRO A 109 -20.13 -0.39 1.10
C PRO A 109 -20.87 -0.88 -0.15
N TRP A 110 -21.26 -2.16 -0.17
CA TRP A 110 -21.87 -2.81 -1.32
C TRP A 110 -23.29 -2.32 -1.63
N ASP A 111 -23.91 -1.51 -0.73
CA ASP A 111 -25.23 -0.90 -0.87
C ASP A 111 -25.25 0.39 -1.72
N GLY A 112 -24.44 0.44 -2.78
CA GLY A 112 -24.40 1.58 -3.70
C GLY A 112 -23.82 2.87 -3.10
N TRP A 113 -23.30 2.82 -1.88
CA TRP A 113 -22.51 3.90 -1.28
C TRP A 113 -21.03 3.69 -1.64
N ILE A 114 -20.66 4.15 -2.83
CA ILE A 114 -19.25 4.31 -3.18
C ILE A 114 -18.66 5.32 -2.18
N TRP A 115 -17.71 4.88 -1.34
CA TRP A 115 -16.90 5.83 -0.57
C TRP A 115 -16.30 6.81 -1.58
N PRO A 116 -16.46 8.14 -1.44
CA PRO A 116 -16.02 9.07 -2.49
C PRO A 116 -14.50 8.98 -2.79
N GLY A 117 -13.71 8.30 -1.95
CA GLY A 117 -12.30 7.95 -2.18
C GLY A 117 -12.01 6.53 -2.71
N ALA A 118 -13.00 5.63 -2.82
CA ALA A 118 -12.83 4.26 -3.34
C ALA A 118 -12.67 4.20 -4.88
N THR A 119 -12.95 5.31 -5.56
CA THR A 119 -12.74 5.49 -7.00
C THR A 119 -12.09 6.84 -7.26
N CYS A 120 -10.77 6.88 -7.13
CA CYS A 120 -9.98 7.85 -7.88
C CYS A 120 -9.80 7.28 -9.30
N ALA A 121 -10.89 7.34 -10.09
CA ALA A 121 -10.89 6.88 -11.48
C ALA A 121 -10.00 7.80 -12.34
N PRO A 122 -9.11 7.27 -13.19
CA PRO A 122 -8.38 8.08 -14.15
C PRO A 122 -9.35 8.50 -15.26
N GLY A 123 -9.88 9.73 -15.23
CA GLY A 123 -10.76 10.20 -16.31
C GLY A 123 -11.74 11.34 -16.02
N GLN A 124 -11.48 12.20 -15.02
CA GLN A 124 -12.19 13.49 -14.93
C GLN A 124 -11.16 14.62 -15.03
N SER A 125 -10.89 15.03 -16.26
CA SER A 125 -10.22 16.26 -16.65
C SER A 125 -10.96 16.82 -17.86
#